data_AF-A0A2V6EL68-F1
#
_entry.id   AF-A0A2V6EL68-F1
#
_cell.length_a   1.000
_cell.length_b   1.000
_cell.length_c   1.000
_cell.angle_alpha   90.00
_cell.angle_beta   90.00
_cell.angle_gamma   90.00
#
_symmetry.space_group_name_H-M   'P 1'
#
loop_
_entity.id
_entity.type
_entity.pdbx_description
1 polymer ?
#
loop_
_entity_poly.entity_id
_entity_poly.type
_entity_poly.pdbx_seq_one_letter_code
_entity_poly.pdbx_strand_id
1 'polypeptide(L)'
;MKTFCFDPTRTTQLGIATIGALLCLGAVLRVANLSNVSSRSPDEQVYTIQTKVLLQRGQAGLRSLIAEFQQDPVARRYPPPTRVGYLWPLAAAMRLTGGRDERVGAYLSCAASIGSLFILALVGVRFFPSST
;
A
#
# COMPACT_ATOMS: atom_id res chain seq x y z
N MET A 1 43.55 7.77 -30.15
CA MET A 1 42.97 7.85 -28.79
C MET A 1 41.75 8.76 -28.85
N LYS A 2 40.53 8.23 -28.74
CA LYS A 2 39.32 9.05 -28.56
C LYS A 2 39.17 9.31 -27.08
N THR A 3 39.40 10.54 -26.65
CA THR A 3 39.05 11.02 -25.31
C THR A 3 37.53 11.00 -25.20
N PHE A 4 36.98 9.98 -24.53
CA PHE A 4 35.59 9.99 -24.10
C PHE A 4 35.47 11.06 -23.02
N CYS A 5 35.06 12.27 -23.41
CA CYS A 5 34.72 13.32 -22.46
C CYS A 5 33.46 12.85 -21.71
N PHE A 6 33.60 12.60 -20.41
CA PHE A 6 32.49 12.20 -19.55
C PHE A 6 31.61 13.43 -19.36
N ASP A 7 30.43 13.45 -19.98
CA ASP A 7 29.46 14.52 -19.78
C ASP A 7 28.58 14.19 -18.56
N PRO A 8 28.77 14.88 -17.42
CA PRO A 8 28.01 14.62 -16.19
C PRO A 8 26.51 14.91 -16.35
N THR A 9 26.12 15.70 -17.35
CA THR A 9 24.70 15.96 -17.64
C THR A 9 24.02 14.75 -18.28
N ARG A 10 24.75 14.00 -19.13
CA ARG A 10 24.23 12.83 -19.84
C ARG A 10 24.03 11.63 -18.91
N THR A 11 24.96 11.39 -17.98
CA THR A 11 24.82 10.31 -16.98
C THR A 11 23.65 10.55 -16.03
N THR A 12 23.43 11.81 -15.64
CA THR A 12 22.29 12.20 -14.81
C THR A 12 20.95 12.00 -15.52
N GLN A 13 20.86 12.36 -16.80
CA GLN A 13 19.67 12.11 -17.62
C GLN A 13 19.38 10.61 -17.77
N LEU A 14 20.41 9.79 -18.00
CA LEU A 14 20.28 8.33 -18.06
C LEU A 14 19.83 7.74 -16.73
N GLY A 15 20.34 8.24 -15.59
CA GLY A 15 19.93 7.80 -14.26
C GLY A 15 18.45 8.08 -14.00
N ILE A 16 17.99 9.30 -14.28
CA ILE A 16 16.58 9.68 -14.15
C ILE A 16 15.69 8.85 -15.06
N ALA A 17 16.09 8.66 -16.33
CA ALA A 17 15.35 7.83 -17.27
C ALA A 17 15.24 6.38 -16.79
N THR A 18 16.31 5.82 -16.23
CA THR A 18 16.32 4.46 -15.67
C THR A 18 15.38 4.34 -14.47
N ILE A 19 15.43 5.30 -13.53
CA ILE A 19 14.51 5.35 -12.38
C ILE A 19 13.06 5.45 -12.85
N GLY A 20 12.78 6.32 -13.83
CA GLY A 20 11.46 6.45 -14.44
C GLY A 20 10.96 5.14 -15.06
N ALA A 21 11.82 4.44 -15.81
CA ALA A 21 11.47 3.15 -16.40
C ALA A 21 11.17 2.09 -15.32
N LEU A 22 11.97 2.02 -14.25
CA LEU A 22 11.76 1.10 -13.13
C LEU A 22 10.46 1.41 -12.36
N LEU A 23 10.13 2.69 -12.17
CA LEU A 23 8.87 3.12 -11.58
C LEU A 23 7.67 2.66 -12.42
N CYS A 24 7.71 2.92 -13.72
CA CYS A 24 6.66 2.50 -14.65
C CYS A 24 6.50 0.97 -14.65
N LEU A 25 7.61 0.22 -14.74
CA LEU A 25 7.59 -1.23 -14.70
C LEU A 25 7.01 -1.76 -13.38
N GLY A 26 7.46 -1.22 -12.24
CA GLY A 26 6.96 -1.59 -10.92
C GLY A 26 5.47 -1.31 -10.76
N ALA A 27 4.99 -0.15 -11.23
CA ALA A 27 3.57 0.19 -11.21
C ALA A 27 2.74 -0.74 -12.10
N VAL A 28 3.21 -1.03 -13.31
CA VAL A 28 2.55 -1.99 -14.22
C VAL A 28 2.45 -3.37 -13.58
N LEU A 29 3.53 -3.88 -12.99
CA LEU A 29 3.52 -5.18 -12.31
C LEU A 29 2.53 -5.22 -11.14
N ARG A 30 2.42 -4.12 -10.38
CA ARG A 30 1.46 -4.01 -9.26
C ARG A 30 0.01 -4.02 -9.75
N VAL A 31 -0.30 -3.33 -10.84
CA VAL A 31 -1.64 -3.30 -11.42
C VAL A 31 -1.98 -4.64 -12.11
N ALA A 32 -1.04 -5.20 -12.87
CA ALA A 32 -1.24 -6.47 -13.58
C ALA A 32 -1.50 -7.65 -12.61
N ASN A 33 -0.88 -7.64 -11.43
CA ASN A 33 -1.05 -8.69 -10.44
C ASN A 33 -2.19 -8.43 -9.43
N LEU A 34 -2.98 -7.37 -9.62
CA LEU A 34 -4.01 -6.93 -8.67
C LEU A 34 -5.13 -7.96 -8.47
N SER A 35 -5.53 -8.65 -9.55
CA SER A 35 -6.57 -9.67 -9.55
C SER A 35 -6.02 -11.10 -9.45
N ASN A 36 -4.70 -11.27 -9.41
CA ASN A 36 -4.04 -12.57 -9.40
C ASN A 36 -3.98 -13.15 -7.97
N VAL A 37 -5.15 -13.41 -7.37
CA VAL A 37 -5.29 -14.00 -6.04
C VAL A 37 -6.34 -15.10 -6.09
N SER A 38 -5.91 -16.35 -5.88
CA SER A 38 -6.77 -17.54 -5.89
C SER A 38 -7.49 -17.78 -4.57
N SER A 39 -6.95 -17.30 -3.44
CA SER A 39 -7.55 -17.40 -2.12
C SER A 39 -7.14 -16.20 -1.26
N ARG A 40 -8.10 -15.65 -0.51
CA ARG A 40 -7.91 -14.52 0.42
C ARG A 40 -7.64 -15.04 1.82
N SER A 41 -6.69 -14.43 2.51
CA SER A 41 -6.25 -14.93 3.81
C SER A 41 -7.28 -14.60 4.92
N PRO A 42 -7.33 -15.38 6.01
CA PRO A 42 -8.29 -15.15 7.10
C PRO A 42 -8.19 -13.75 7.72
N ASP A 43 -6.99 -13.16 7.76
CA ASP A 43 -6.78 -11.80 8.26
C ASP A 43 -7.37 -10.73 7.34
N GLU A 44 -7.32 -10.88 6.01
CA GLU A 44 -7.98 -9.96 5.06
C GLU A 44 -9.50 -9.90 5.30
N GLN A 45 -10.11 -11.05 5.59
CA GLN A 45 -11.54 -11.15 5.91
C GLN A 45 -11.84 -10.44 7.23
N VAL A 46 -11.03 -10.67 8.26
CA VAL A 46 -11.20 -10.02 9.58
C VAL A 46 -11.07 -8.51 9.46
N TYR A 47 -10.08 -7.98 8.74
CA TYR A 47 -9.97 -6.55 8.51
C TYR A 47 -11.20 -6.00 7.78
N THR A 48 -11.70 -6.73 6.79
CA THR A 48 -12.90 -6.34 6.05
C THR A 48 -14.13 -6.28 6.97
N ILE A 49 -14.30 -7.26 7.86
CA ILE A 49 -15.39 -7.28 8.85
C ILE A 49 -15.24 -6.12 9.85
N GLN A 50 -14.06 -5.94 10.43
CA GLN A 50 -13.78 -4.85 11.38
C GLN A 50 -14.02 -3.48 10.74
N THR A 51 -13.59 -3.28 9.50
CA THR A 51 -13.79 -2.03 8.76
C THR A 51 -15.25 -1.79 8.41
N LYS A 52 -16.05 -2.83 8.10
CA LYS A 52 -17.50 -2.67 7.92
C LYS A 52 -18.18 -2.13 9.18
N VAL A 53 -17.82 -2.67 10.35
CA VAL A 53 -18.35 -2.20 11.63
C VAL A 53 -17.92 -0.75 11.90
N LEU A 54 -16.66 -0.40 11.61
CA LEU A 54 -16.15 0.96 11.70
C LEU A 54 -16.91 1.93 10.77
N LEU A 55 -17.23 1.51 9.54
CA LEU A 55 -17.97 2.32 8.58
C LEU A 55 -19.41 2.60 9.00
N GLN A 56 -20.07 1.59 9.58
CA GLN A 56 -21.47 1.68 9.99
C GLN A 56 -21.65 2.48 11.28
N ARG A 57 -20.75 2.29 12.26
CA ARG A 57 -20.92 2.79 13.63
C ARG A 57 -19.84 3.79 14.07
N GLY A 58 -18.89 4.10 13.21
CA GLY A 58 -17.79 5.02 13.51
C GLY A 58 -16.99 4.58 14.73
N GLN A 59 -16.59 5.55 15.56
CA GLN A 59 -15.82 5.28 16.79
C GLN A 59 -16.54 4.35 17.78
N ALA A 60 -17.88 4.37 17.84
CA ALA A 60 -18.63 3.46 18.69
C ALA A 60 -18.47 2.00 18.25
N GLY A 61 -18.42 1.75 16.93
CA GLY A 61 -18.12 0.43 16.38
C GLY A 61 -16.71 -0.05 16.72
N LEU A 62 -15.72 0.84 16.68
CA LEU A 62 -14.36 0.49 17.11
C LEU A 62 -14.30 0.10 18.59
N ARG A 63 -15.01 0.84 19.46
CA ARG A 63 -15.09 0.52 20.90
C ARG A 63 -15.75 -0.84 21.13
N SER A 64 -16.82 -1.18 20.41
CA SER A 64 -17.44 -2.50 20.54
C SER A 64 -16.52 -3.63 20.09
N LEU A 65 -15.77 -3.44 18.99
CA LEU A 65 -14.79 -4.43 18.53
C LEU A 65 -13.67 -4.66 19.54
N ILE A 66 -13.19 -3.58 20.18
CA ILE A 66 -12.16 -3.67 21.22
C ILE A 66 -12.71 -4.43 22.45
N ALA A 67 -13.93 -4.14 22.87
CA ALA A 67 -14.57 -4.84 23.99
C ALA A 67 -14.73 -6.33 23.70
N GLU A 68 -15.21 -6.68 22.50
CA GLU A 68 -15.33 -8.08 22.04
C GLU A 68 -13.97 -8.78 22.02
N PHE A 69 -12.94 -8.14 21.46
CA PHE A 69 -11.58 -8.67 21.42
C PHE A 69 -10.99 -8.92 22.83
N GLN A 70 -11.38 -8.12 23.83
CA GLN A 70 -10.93 -8.31 25.21
C GLN A 70 -11.66 -9.47 25.91
N GLN A 71 -12.93 -9.68 25.60
CA GLN A 71 -13.80 -10.64 26.27
C GLN A 71 -13.74 -12.04 25.66
N ASP A 72 -13.59 -12.15 24.34
CA ASP A 72 -13.63 -13.42 23.62
C ASP A 72 -12.23 -13.99 23.33
N PRO A 73 -11.87 -15.18 23.87
CA PRO A 73 -10.63 -15.89 23.53
C PRO A 73 -10.49 -16.24 22.05
N VAL A 74 -11.58 -16.44 21.31
CA VAL A 74 -11.54 -16.76 19.88
C VAL A 74 -11.18 -15.53 19.06
N ALA A 75 -11.78 -14.37 19.35
CA ALA A 75 -11.44 -13.09 18.73
C ALA A 75 -9.94 -12.75 18.86
N ARG A 76 -9.31 -13.14 19.98
CA ARG A 76 -7.86 -12.93 20.21
C ARG A 76 -6.92 -13.73 19.30
N ARG A 77 -7.44 -14.73 18.57
CA ARG A 77 -6.65 -15.47 17.56
C ARG A 77 -6.46 -14.67 16.27
N TYR A 78 -7.26 -13.63 16.06
CA TYR A 78 -7.25 -12.81 14.86
C TYR A 78 -6.61 -11.44 15.11
N PRO A 79 -6.29 -10.65 14.06
CA PRO A 79 -5.66 -9.36 14.22
C PRO A 79 -6.46 -8.41 15.12
N PRO A 80 -5.80 -7.66 16.02
CA PRO A 80 -6.48 -6.78 16.96
C PRO A 80 -7.13 -5.59 16.22
N PRO A 81 -8.33 -5.16 16.66
CA PRO A 81 -9.06 -4.05 16.04
C PRO A 81 -8.38 -2.68 16.28
N THR A 82 -7.33 -2.63 17.09
CA THR A 82 -6.52 -1.42 17.35
C THR A 82 -5.56 -1.08 16.22
N ARG A 83 -5.47 -1.88 15.14
CA ARG A 83 -4.69 -1.58 13.92
C ARG A 83 -5.35 -0.50 13.06
N VAL A 84 -5.65 0.63 13.69
CA VAL A 84 -6.33 1.81 13.12
C VAL A 84 -5.58 2.36 11.91
N GLY A 85 -4.25 2.26 11.87
CA GLY A 85 -3.42 2.67 10.73
C GLY A 85 -3.77 1.97 9.42
N TYR A 86 -4.35 0.76 9.46
CA TYR A 86 -4.86 0.08 8.27
C TYR A 86 -6.39 0.19 8.14
N LEU A 87 -7.13 0.05 9.24
CA LEU A 87 -8.60 0.05 9.20
C LEU A 87 -9.20 1.38 8.71
N TRP A 88 -8.60 2.52 9.05
CA TRP A 88 -9.09 3.84 8.60
C TRP A 88 -8.86 4.07 7.10
N PRO A 89 -7.65 3.86 6.54
CA PRO A 89 -7.46 3.89 5.09
C PRO A 89 -8.36 2.91 4.35
N LEU A 90 -8.58 1.70 4.89
CA LEU A 90 -9.50 0.74 4.29
C LEU A 90 -10.95 1.23 4.30
N ALA A 91 -11.38 1.86 5.40
CA ALA A 91 -12.70 2.48 5.48
C ALA A 91 -12.86 3.61 4.43
N ALA A 92 -11.84 4.45 4.28
CA ALA A 92 -11.83 5.50 3.26
C ALA A 92 -11.89 4.91 1.85
N ALA A 93 -11.09 3.88 1.55
CA ALA A 93 -11.11 3.19 0.26
C ALA A 93 -12.48 2.54 -0.04
N MET A 94 -13.12 1.92 0.95
CA MET A 94 -14.46 1.36 0.82
C MET A 94 -15.52 2.44 0.57
N ARG A 95 -15.38 3.62 1.18
CA ARG A 95 -16.25 4.78 0.90
C ARG A 95 -16.07 5.31 -0.52
N LEU A 96 -14.83 5.41 -0.99
CA LEU A 96 -14.51 5.94 -2.31
C LEU A 96 -14.92 4.99 -3.45
N THR A 97 -14.72 3.69 -3.26
CA THR A 97 -15.03 2.68 -4.29
C THR A 97 -16.46 2.16 -4.21
N GLY A 98 -17.16 2.37 -3.09
CA GLY A 98 -18.46 1.75 -2.80
C GLY A 98 -18.39 0.25 -2.49
N GLY A 99 -17.24 -0.38 -2.68
CA GLY A 99 -17.00 -1.79 -2.40
C GLY A 99 -16.94 -2.09 -0.90
N ARG A 100 -17.38 -3.29 -0.51
CA ARG A 100 -17.33 -3.78 0.88
C ARG A 100 -16.75 -5.19 0.96
N ASP A 101 -15.90 -5.56 0.02
CA ASP A 101 -15.24 -6.86 -0.05
C ASP A 101 -13.73 -6.70 0.17
N GLU A 102 -13.04 -7.83 0.28
CA GLU A 102 -11.59 -7.91 0.48
C GLU A 102 -10.82 -7.30 -0.71
N ARG A 103 -11.46 -7.18 -1.89
CA ARG A 103 -10.87 -6.61 -3.11
C ARG A 103 -10.51 -5.14 -2.94
N VAL A 104 -11.26 -4.41 -2.13
CA VAL A 104 -10.94 -3.01 -1.80
C VAL A 104 -9.60 -2.92 -1.06
N GLY A 105 -9.29 -3.89 -0.19
CA GLY A 105 -7.98 -3.98 0.46
C GLY A 105 -6.85 -4.18 -0.55
N ALA A 106 -7.08 -4.94 -1.62
CA ALA A 106 -6.12 -5.10 -2.70
C ALA A 106 -5.88 -3.79 -3.47
N TYR A 107 -6.92 -3.00 -3.74
CA TYR A 107 -6.78 -1.68 -4.37
C TYR A 107 -5.96 -0.72 -3.49
N LEU A 108 -6.26 -0.69 -2.20
CA LEU A 108 -5.53 0.12 -1.23
C LEU A 108 -4.05 -0.27 -1.17
N SER A 109 -3.75 -1.57 -1.09
CA SER A 109 -2.38 -2.10 -1.07
C SER A 109 -1.61 -1.78 -2.36
N CYS A 110 -2.28 -1.89 -3.51
CA CYS A 110 -1.69 -1.54 -4.81
C CYS A 110 -1.33 -0.04 -4.85
N ALA A 111 -2.27 0.84 -4.48
CA ALA A 111 -2.02 2.28 -4.43
C ALA A 111 -0.90 2.65 -3.45
N ALA A 112 -0.93 2.09 -2.23
CA ALA A 112 0.10 2.31 -1.22
C ALA A 112 1.49 1.84 -1.69
N SER A 113 1.54 0.70 -2.39
CA SER A 113 2.79 0.20 -2.95
C SER A 113 3.33 1.08 -4.07
N ILE A 114 2.47 1.54 -4.98
CA ILE A 114 2.90 2.46 -6.06
C ILE A 114 3.42 3.74 -5.42
N GLY A 115 2.71 4.32 -4.46
CA GLY A 115 3.17 5.48 -3.69
C GLY A 115 4.51 5.25 -3.00
N SER A 116 4.74 4.06 -2.44
CA SER A 116 6.02 3.69 -1.82
C SER A 116 7.16 3.65 -2.84
N LEU A 117 6.91 3.17 -4.07
CA LEU A 117 7.91 3.23 -5.14
C LEU A 117 8.29 4.67 -5.49
N PHE A 118 7.31 5.57 -5.60
CA PHE A 118 7.56 7.00 -5.83
C PHE A 118 8.37 7.63 -4.69
N ILE A 119 8.01 7.36 -3.43
CA ILE A 119 8.76 7.87 -2.26
C ILE A 119 10.20 7.36 -2.32
N LEU A 120 10.42 6.08 -2.60
CA LEU A 120 11.76 5.51 -2.71
C LEU A 120 12.57 6.17 -3.83
N ALA A 121 11.96 6.40 -4.99
CA ALA A 121 12.62 7.10 -6.09
C ALA A 121 12.97 8.56 -5.74
N LEU A 122 12.07 9.28 -5.06
CA LEU A 122 12.32 10.65 -4.59
C LEU A 122 13.49 10.71 -3.60
N VAL A 123 13.53 9.79 -2.63
CA VAL A 123 14.65 9.65 -1.70
C VAL A 123 15.93 9.28 -2.46
N GLY A 124 15.86 8.35 -3.40
CA GLY A 124 16.96 7.94 -4.27
C GLY A 124 17.59 9.13 -5.01
N VAL A 125 16.78 9.89 -5.74
CA VAL A 125 17.23 11.08 -6.49
C VAL A 125 17.77 12.17 -5.56
N ARG A 126 17.18 12.33 -4.37
CA ARG A 126 17.58 13.38 -3.42
C ARG A 126 18.90 13.11 -2.72
N PHE A 127 19.20 11.85 -2.40
CA PHE A 127 20.35 11.48 -1.57
C PHE A 127 21.46 10.75 -2.31
N PHE A 128 21.16 10.18 -3.49
CA PHE A 128 22.14 9.52 -4.35
C PHE A 128 22.18 10.20 -5.73
N PRO A 129 22.51 11.51 -5.80
CA PRO A 129 22.73 12.15 -7.08
C PRO A 129 23.90 11.47 -7.79
N SER A 130 23.79 11.33 -9.11
CA SER A 130 24.78 10.71 -10.00
C SER A 130 26.07 11.55 -10.17
N SER A 131 26.50 12.26 -9.13
CA SER A 131 27.57 13.26 -9.17
C SER A 131 28.83 12.76 -8.46
N THR A 132 29.71 12.12 -9.24
CA THR A 132 31.16 12.42 -9.31
C THR A 132 31.60 12.21 -10.74
#